data_AF-L8FVG2-F1
#
_entry.id   AF-L8FVG2-F1
#
_cell.length_a   1.000
_cell.length_b   1.000
_cell.length_c   1.000
_cell.angle_alpha   90.00
_cell.angle_beta   90.00
_cell.angle_gamma   90.00
#
_symmetry.space_group_name_H-M   'P 1'
#
loop_
_entity.id
_entity.type
_entity.pdbx_description
1 polymer ?
#
loop_
_entity_poly.entity_id
_entity_poly.type
_entity_poly.pdbx_seq_one_letter_code
_entity_poly.pdbx_strand_id
1 'polypeptide(L)'
;MFAARGLVTQVGYINRFNDVFMKVRSFLDDGLIGKVVRFRSEMFSSTVIRDPGEKGWRTTHANGGGAVYEMASHAIDLIHYLIGKPDYVGGTCMSKVFSRNVEDIVSSSFAYKSGTMGSIYVNWSDPTSASRPT
;
A
#
# COMPACT_ATOMS: atom_id res chain seq x y z
N MET A 1 -24.74 6.12 5.25
CA MET A 1 -25.27 6.69 3.99
C MET A 1 -25.79 5.62 3.02
N PHE A 2 -25.07 4.50 2.80
CA PHE A 2 -25.55 3.37 1.97
C PHE A 2 -26.25 2.25 2.76
N ALA A 3 -25.68 1.83 3.90
CA ALA A 3 -26.27 0.80 4.76
C ALA A 3 -27.67 1.19 5.26
N ALA A 4 -27.88 2.47 5.63
CA ALA A 4 -29.17 3.01 6.03
C ALA A 4 -30.24 2.97 4.91
N ARG A 5 -29.83 2.76 3.66
CA ARG A 5 -30.71 2.63 2.49
C ARG A 5 -30.78 1.18 1.97
N GLY A 6 -30.19 0.22 2.68
CA GLY A 6 -30.14 -1.19 2.25
C GLY A 6 -29.34 -1.42 0.96
N LEU A 7 -28.45 -0.51 0.58
CA LEU A 7 -27.66 -0.62 -0.64
C LEU A 7 -26.34 -1.34 -0.41
N VAL A 8 -25.96 -2.22 -1.33
CA VAL A 8 -24.66 -2.88 -1.37
C VAL A 8 -23.60 -1.90 -1.88
N THR A 9 -22.44 -1.87 -1.23
CA THR A 9 -21.29 -1.06 -1.64
C THR A 9 -19.99 -1.81 -1.47
N GLN A 10 -19.02 -1.55 -2.36
CA GLN A 10 -17.70 -2.15 -2.31
C GLN A 10 -16.63 -1.10 -2.69
N VAL A 11 -15.44 -1.24 -2.11
CA VAL A 11 -14.24 -0.49 -2.49
C VAL A 11 -13.36 -1.39 -3.35
N GLY A 12 -12.98 -0.92 -4.54
CA GLY A 12 -12.30 -1.71 -5.56
C GLY A 12 -10.78 -1.85 -5.37
N TYR A 13 -10.34 -2.66 -4.40
CA TYR A 13 -8.92 -3.03 -4.27
C TYR A 13 -8.57 -4.22 -5.17
N ILE A 14 -8.13 -3.92 -6.40
CA ILE A 14 -7.93 -4.91 -7.45
C ILE A 14 -6.85 -5.96 -7.14
N ASN A 15 -5.83 -5.62 -6.36
CA ASN A 15 -4.72 -6.54 -6.05
C ASN A 15 -5.19 -7.82 -5.34
N ARG A 16 -6.30 -7.78 -4.60
CA ARG A 16 -6.87 -8.97 -3.96
C ARG A 16 -7.26 -10.07 -4.96
N PHE A 17 -7.53 -9.69 -6.21
CA PHE A 17 -8.00 -10.55 -7.29
C PHE A 17 -6.89 -10.95 -8.27
N ASN A 18 -5.64 -10.56 -8.02
CA ASN A 18 -4.51 -11.08 -8.77
C ASN A 18 -4.27 -12.55 -8.35
N ASP A 19 -4.13 -13.45 -9.34
CA ASP A 19 -3.95 -14.89 -9.12
C ASP A 19 -2.84 -15.22 -8.12
N VAL A 20 -1.75 -14.45 -8.13
CA VAL A 20 -0.62 -14.63 -7.21
C VAL A 20 -1.08 -14.41 -5.76
N PHE A 21 -1.80 -13.32 -5.48
CA PHE A 21 -2.24 -13.01 -4.13
C PHE A 21 -3.40 -13.88 -3.67
N MET A 22 -4.28 -14.31 -4.60
CA MET A 22 -5.28 -15.33 -4.31
C MET A 22 -4.63 -16.66 -3.93
N LYS A 23 -3.54 -17.05 -4.61
CA LYS A 23 -2.83 -18.29 -4.30
C LYS A 23 -2.10 -18.22 -2.96
N VAL A 24 -1.42 -17.10 -2.67
CA VAL A 24 -0.81 -16.86 -1.35
C VAL A 24 -1.87 -16.92 -0.25
N ARG A 25 -3.06 -16.36 -0.48
CA ARG A 25 -4.15 -16.43 0.49
C ARG A 25 -4.61 -17.86 0.75
N SER A 26 -4.78 -18.69 -0.29
CA SER A 26 -5.07 -20.12 -0.11
C SER A 26 -4.00 -20.81 0.74
N PHE A 27 -2.71 -20.54 0.50
CA PHE A 27 -1.65 -21.15 1.30
C PHE A 27 -1.68 -20.75 2.78
N LEU A 28 -2.12 -19.54 3.08
CA LEU A 28 -2.31 -19.06 4.44
C LEU A 28 -3.53 -19.72 5.10
N ASP A 29 -4.66 -19.77 4.39
CA ASP A 29 -5.91 -20.36 4.88
C ASP A 29 -5.76 -21.88 5.09
N ASP A 30 -5.03 -22.57 4.21
CA ASP A 30 -4.74 -24.01 4.29
C ASP A 30 -3.62 -24.34 5.32
N GLY A 31 -3.01 -23.33 5.93
CA GLY A 31 -1.93 -23.50 6.92
C GLY A 31 -0.61 -24.04 6.36
N LEU A 32 -0.41 -24.03 5.04
CA LEU A 32 0.71 -24.68 4.36
C LEU A 32 2.08 -24.09 4.70
N ILE A 33 2.13 -22.80 5.04
CA ILE A 33 3.37 -22.11 5.43
C ILE A 33 3.53 -21.97 6.95
N GLY A 34 2.62 -22.57 7.72
CA GLY A 34 2.57 -22.46 9.17
C GLY A 34 2.29 -21.03 9.66
N LYS A 35 2.77 -20.71 10.87
CA LYS A 35 2.58 -19.38 11.47
C LYS A 35 3.46 -18.34 10.79
N VAL A 36 2.85 -17.28 10.24
CA VAL A 36 3.59 -16.13 9.71
C VAL A 36 4.34 -15.42 10.84
N VAL A 37 5.66 -15.44 10.80
CA VAL A 37 6.53 -14.76 11.78
C VAL A 37 6.81 -13.33 11.35
N ARG A 38 7.14 -13.11 10.07
CA ARG A 38 7.40 -11.79 9.51
C ARG A 38 6.88 -11.64 8.08
N PHE A 39 6.60 -10.41 7.68
CA PHE A 39 6.35 -10.05 6.28
C PHE A 39 7.05 -8.74 5.89
N ARG A 40 7.23 -8.54 4.60
CA ARG A 40 7.68 -7.29 4.00
C ARG A 40 6.79 -6.99 2.80
N SER A 41 6.31 -5.76 2.70
CA SER A 41 5.56 -5.27 1.54
C SER A 41 6.30 -4.09 0.94
N GLU A 42 6.63 -4.18 -0.35
CA GLU A 42 7.33 -3.13 -1.06
C GLU A 42 6.60 -2.82 -2.37
N MET A 43 6.46 -1.53 -2.70
CA MET A 43 5.81 -1.11 -3.94
C MET A 43 6.56 0.09 -4.52
N PHE A 44 6.99 -0.04 -5.77
CA PHE A 44 7.80 0.95 -6.46
C PHE A 44 7.09 1.40 -7.74
N SER A 45 7.24 2.68 -8.09
CA SER A 45 6.74 3.25 -9.34
C SER A 45 7.62 4.41 -9.79
N SER A 46 7.51 4.75 -11.07
CA SER A 46 8.11 5.94 -11.69
C SER A 46 7.08 7.07 -11.87
N THR A 47 6.03 7.11 -11.05
CA THR A 47 4.92 8.07 -11.14
C THR A 47 5.41 9.52 -11.06
N VAL A 48 6.32 9.82 -10.13
CA VAL A 48 6.88 11.17 -9.93
C VAL A 48 8.40 11.08 -9.92
N ILE A 49 9.03 11.30 -11.09
CA ILE A 49 10.50 11.25 -11.28
C ILE A 49 11.12 12.63 -11.55
N ARG A 50 10.33 13.69 -11.34
CA ARG A 50 10.70 15.11 -11.46
C ARG A 50 9.71 15.96 -10.68
N ASP A 51 10.05 17.20 -10.36
CA ASP A 51 9.15 18.13 -9.67
C ASP A 51 7.82 18.27 -10.43
N PRO A 52 6.68 17.85 -9.84
CA PRO A 52 5.38 17.94 -10.48
C PRO A 52 4.78 19.36 -10.44
N GLY A 53 5.46 20.30 -9.76
CA GLY A 53 4.94 21.62 -9.45
C GLY A 53 3.81 21.55 -8.42
N GLU A 54 2.96 22.57 -8.41
CA GLU A 54 1.86 22.70 -7.44
C GLU A 54 0.49 22.40 -8.05
N LYS A 55 0.40 22.36 -9.38
CA LYS A 55 -0.84 22.16 -10.12
C LYS A 55 -1.02 20.69 -10.46
N GLY A 56 -2.10 20.07 -9.98
CA GLY A 56 -2.46 18.69 -10.31
C GLY A 56 -3.21 18.00 -9.16
N TRP A 57 -3.90 16.90 -9.45
CA TRP A 57 -4.61 16.17 -8.39
C TRP A 57 -3.65 15.44 -7.44
N ARG A 58 -2.50 14.99 -7.96
CA ARG A 58 -1.46 14.28 -7.18
C ARG A 58 -0.69 15.17 -6.20
N THR A 59 -0.76 16.50 -6.33
CA THR A 59 0.07 17.42 -5.55
C THR A 59 -0.52 17.75 -4.18
N THR A 60 -1.72 17.28 -3.85
CA THR A 60 -2.39 17.58 -2.58
C THR A 60 -3.15 16.38 -2.03
N HIS A 61 -3.12 16.19 -0.72
CA HIS A 61 -3.90 15.15 -0.04
C HIS A 61 -5.41 15.29 -0.24
N ALA A 62 -5.93 16.53 -0.29
CA ALA A 62 -7.35 16.80 -0.48
C ALA A 62 -7.92 16.19 -1.78
N ASN A 63 -7.07 16.05 -2.80
CA ASN A 63 -7.43 15.47 -4.09
C ASN A 63 -6.98 14.01 -4.25
N GLY A 64 -6.53 13.34 -3.18
CA GLY A 64 -6.05 11.96 -3.23
C GLY A 64 -4.56 11.82 -3.59
N GLY A 65 -3.80 12.91 -3.59
CA GLY A 65 -2.37 12.90 -3.85
C GLY A 65 -1.52 12.39 -2.68
N GLY A 66 -0.30 11.97 -3.02
CA GLY A 66 0.69 11.39 -2.11
C GLY A 66 0.85 9.89 -2.31
N ALA A 67 2.09 9.40 -2.15
CA ALA A 67 2.39 7.98 -2.28
C ALA A 67 1.58 7.12 -1.32
N VAL A 68 1.16 7.65 -0.16
CA VAL A 68 0.30 6.92 0.78
C VAL A 68 -1.09 6.69 0.20
N TYR A 69 -1.71 7.74 -0.35
CA TYR A 69 -3.09 7.68 -0.82
C TYR A 69 -3.21 6.92 -2.13
N GLU A 70 -2.32 7.20 -3.09
CA GLU A 70 -2.36 6.59 -4.41
C GLU A 70 -1.86 5.13 -4.40
N MET A 71 -0.73 4.85 -3.73
CA MET A 71 -0.07 3.54 -3.84
C MET A 71 -0.08 2.73 -2.55
N ALA A 72 0.32 3.32 -1.43
CA ALA A 72 0.44 2.55 -0.18
C ALA A 72 -0.91 2.04 0.32
N SER A 73 -2.02 2.70 -0.04
CA SER A 73 -3.37 2.21 0.22
C SER A 73 -3.59 0.80 -0.33
N HIS A 74 -3.07 0.48 -1.52
CA HIS A 74 -3.14 -0.87 -2.11
C HIS A 74 -2.25 -1.88 -1.38
N ALA A 75 -1.06 -1.47 -0.97
CA ALA A 75 -0.15 -2.33 -0.19
C ALA A 75 -0.70 -2.61 1.22
N ILE A 76 -1.24 -1.59 1.90
CA ILE A 76 -1.92 -1.71 3.19
C ILE A 76 -3.14 -2.62 3.08
N ASP A 77 -3.94 -2.44 2.03
CA ASP A 77 -5.09 -3.30 1.76
C ASP A 77 -4.68 -4.77 1.61
N LEU A 78 -3.61 -5.02 0.85
CA LEU A 78 -3.12 -6.37 0.62
C LEU A 78 -2.53 -7.00 1.90
N ILE A 79 -1.81 -6.22 2.71
CA ILE A 79 -1.35 -6.66 4.05
C ILE A 79 -2.57 -7.05 4.89
N HIS A 80 -3.62 -6.23 4.91
CA HIS A 80 -4.83 -6.53 5.65
C HIS A 80 -5.53 -7.79 5.10
N TYR A 81 -5.58 -7.96 3.78
CA TYR A 81 -6.18 -9.13 3.14
C TYR A 81 -5.44 -10.44 3.46
N LEU A 82 -4.10 -10.41 3.53
CA LEU A 82 -3.29 -11.61 3.75
C LEU A 82 -3.02 -11.88 5.23
N ILE A 83 -2.69 -10.85 6.01
CA ILE A 83 -2.21 -10.97 7.39
C ILE A 83 -3.29 -10.59 8.41
N GLY A 84 -4.25 -9.77 8.03
CA GLY A 84 -5.28 -9.22 8.92
C GLY A 84 -4.97 -7.78 9.36
N LYS A 85 -5.86 -7.22 10.18
CA LYS A 85 -5.70 -5.85 10.69
C LYS A 85 -4.56 -5.81 11.72
N PRO A 86 -3.55 -4.93 11.58
CA PRO A 86 -2.52 -4.77 12.60
C PRO A 86 -3.10 -4.28 13.94
N ASP A 87 -2.48 -4.69 15.04
CA ASP A 87 -2.78 -4.17 16.38
C ASP A 87 -2.05 -2.83 16.62
N TYR A 88 -0.83 -2.70 16.10
CA TYR A 88 0.00 -1.50 16.23
C TYR A 88 0.67 -1.14 14.91
N VAL A 89 0.77 0.16 14.65
CA VAL A 89 1.52 0.74 13.54
C VAL A 89 2.43 1.81 14.11
N GLY A 90 3.70 1.81 13.73
CA GLY A 90 4.69 2.71 14.31
C GLY A 90 5.99 2.78 13.52
N GLY A 91 6.87 3.70 13.92
CA GLY A 91 8.12 3.98 13.19
C GLY A 91 7.87 4.49 11.77
N THR A 92 6.81 5.28 11.60
CA THR A 92 6.39 5.78 10.30
C THR A 92 7.27 6.96 9.88
N CYS A 93 7.88 6.85 8.71
CA CYS A 93 8.64 7.93 8.07
C CYS A 93 8.01 8.24 6.72
N MET A 94 7.82 9.53 6.43
CA MET A 94 7.29 10.02 5.17
C MET A 94 8.27 11.04 4.61
N SER A 95 8.72 10.82 3.38
CA SER A 95 9.78 11.62 2.76
C SER A 95 9.35 12.17 1.42
N LYS A 96 9.93 13.32 1.06
CA LYS A 96 9.75 14.01 -0.21
C LYS A 96 11.06 13.92 -0.99
N VAL A 97 10.98 13.51 -2.24
CA VAL A 97 12.09 13.43 -3.20
C VAL A 97 11.94 14.54 -4.24
N PHE A 98 10.77 14.63 -4.86
CA PHE A 98 10.42 15.60 -5.89
C PHE A 98 9.16 16.40 -5.56
N SER A 99 8.20 15.80 -4.84
CA SER A 99 6.96 16.47 -4.48
C SER A 99 7.18 17.52 -3.40
N ARG A 100 6.42 18.61 -3.47
CA ARG A 100 6.52 19.72 -2.51
C ARG A 100 5.57 19.55 -1.32
N ASN A 101 4.35 19.11 -1.58
CA ASN A 101 3.24 19.19 -0.63
C ASN A 101 2.78 17.83 -0.08
N VAL A 102 3.12 16.75 -0.77
CA VAL A 102 2.80 15.36 -0.39
C VAL A 102 4.08 14.54 -0.34
N GLU A 103 4.04 13.40 0.34
CA GLU A 103 5.12 12.43 0.38
C GLU A 103 5.27 11.66 -0.93
N ASP A 104 6.52 11.34 -1.24
CA ASP A 104 6.89 10.45 -2.33
C ASP A 104 7.22 9.04 -1.85
N ILE A 105 7.65 8.94 -0.59
CA ILE A 105 8.06 7.69 0.04
C ILE A 105 7.37 7.59 1.40
N VAL A 106 6.87 6.39 1.70
CA VAL A 106 6.41 6.03 3.05
C VAL A 106 7.06 4.73 3.48
N SER A 107 7.54 4.70 4.72
CA SER A 107 7.92 3.48 5.41
C SER A 107 7.26 3.41 6.76
N SER A 108 6.88 2.22 7.21
CA SER A 108 6.27 2.00 8.52
C SER A 108 6.39 0.54 8.95
N SER A 109 6.25 0.30 10.25
CA SER A 109 6.24 -1.04 10.85
C SER A 109 4.87 -1.38 11.41
N PHE A 110 4.52 -2.67 11.31
CA PHE A 110 3.25 -3.26 11.73
C PHE A 110 3.55 -4.35 12.75
N ALA A 111 2.79 -4.37 13.86
CA ALA A 111 2.89 -5.41 14.87
C ALA A 111 1.51 -5.97 15.23
N TYR A 112 1.49 -7.27 15.53
CA TYR A 112 0.30 -8.05 15.84
C TYR A 112 0.49 -8.74 17.20
N LYS A 113 -0.56 -8.85 18.00
CA LYS A 113 -0.53 -9.54 19.30
C LYS A 113 -0.18 -11.02 19.18
N SER A 114 -0.34 -11.61 17.99
CA SER A 114 0.13 -12.96 17.67
C SER A 114 1.67 -13.09 17.70
N GLY A 115 2.41 -11.98 17.73
CA GLY A 115 3.86 -11.90 17.60
C GLY A 115 4.36 -11.72 16.16
N THR A 116 3.46 -11.70 15.17
CA THR A 116 3.82 -11.37 13.77
C THR A 116 4.24 -9.90 13.69
N MET A 117 5.29 -9.63 12.92
CA MET A 117 5.74 -8.26 12.63
C MET A 117 6.01 -8.07 11.15
N GLY A 118 5.84 -6.86 10.63
CA GLY A 118 6.21 -6.59 9.26
C GLY A 118 6.44 -5.12 8.98
N SER A 119 6.87 -4.85 7.76
CA SER A 119 7.16 -3.50 7.30
C SER A 119 6.54 -3.23 5.94
N ILE A 120 6.22 -1.96 5.71
CA ILE A 120 5.88 -1.41 4.40
C ILE A 120 6.97 -0.45 3.95
N TYR A 121 7.29 -0.47 2.66
CA TYR A 121 8.08 0.55 1.99
C TYR A 121 7.47 0.84 0.63
N VAL A 122 6.96 2.05 0.42
CA VAL A 122 6.39 2.46 -0.86
C VAL A 122 7.13 3.68 -1.35
N ASN A 123 7.57 3.64 -2.61
CA ASN A 123 8.30 4.72 -3.27
C ASN A 123 7.75 4.90 -4.70
N TRP A 124 7.02 5.98 -4.96
CA TRP A 124 6.49 6.27 -6.29
C TRP A 124 7.43 7.10 -7.17
N SER A 125 8.66 7.34 -6.69
CA SER A 125 9.70 8.17 -7.27
C SER A 125 10.94 7.37 -7.64
N ASP A 126 10.76 6.10 -7.97
CA ASP A 126 11.83 5.20 -8.40
C ASP A 126 11.96 5.22 -9.94
N PRO A 127 13.02 5.82 -10.50
CA PRO A 127 13.21 5.87 -11.95
C PRO A 127 13.49 4.48 -12.56
N THR A 128 13.94 3.50 -11.77
CA THR A 128 14.21 2.14 -12.26
C THR A 128 12.93 1.35 -12.53
N SER A 129 11.80 1.80 -11.95
CA SER A 129 10.47 1.24 -12.17
C SER A 129 9.82 1.70 -13.48
N ALA A 130 10.47 2.58 -14.25
CA ALA A 130 10.00 2.91 -15.59
C ALA A 130 10.16 1.68 -16.49
N SER A 131 9.06 1.18 -17.06
CA SER A 131 9.14 0.20 -18.14
C SER A 131 9.98 0.82 -19.26
N ARG A 132 11.03 0.13 -19.71
CA ARG A 132 11.70 0.52 -20.96
C ARG A 132 10.62 0.63 -22.04
N PRO A 133 10.59 1.71 -22.84
CA PRO A 133 9.74 1.74 -24.01
C PRO A 133 10.12 0.54 -24.89
N THR A 134 9.19 -0.39 -25.05
CA THR A 134 9.25 -1.46 -26.06
C THR A 134 9.10 -0.87 -27.44
#